data_AF-A0A917J1T8-F1
#
_entry.id   AF-A0A917J1T8-F1
#
_cell.length_a   1.000
_cell.length_b   1.000
_cell.length_c   1.000
_cell.angle_alpha   90.00
_cell.angle_beta   90.00
_cell.angle_gamma   90.00
#
_symmetry.space_group_name_H-M   'P 1'
#
loop_
_entity.id
_entity.type
_entity.pdbx_description
1 polymer ?
#
loop_
_entity_poly.entity_id
_entity_poly.type
_entity_poly.pdbx_seq_one_letter_code
_entity_poly.pdbx_strand_id
1 'polypeptide(L)'
;MMGLHEDIREALFNLAAKVGPRPSLLATVKRVDEDKMTCTLEDDDGVEFYQVRLRPVLDGKEALTIFPKPGAWALALRVENDDDWVIVATGEADKWRLKIAETVLEQDKSGLLVQQGEDSLLQVIELIIEAAMGIVVVQGRNPDYVKLQQALTKVKKILR
;
A
#
# COMPACT_ATOMS: atom_id res chain seq x y z
N MET A 1 21.95 -8.30 -44.79
CA MET A 1 22.74 -7.09 -44.54
C MET A 1 21.73 -6.04 -44.11
N MET A 2 21.68 -5.70 -42.82
CA MET A 2 20.80 -4.60 -42.37
C MET A 2 21.29 -3.31 -43.05
N GLY A 3 20.38 -2.40 -43.39
CA GLY A 3 20.78 -1.17 -44.08
C GLY A 3 21.60 -0.27 -43.16
N LEU A 4 22.58 0.47 -43.70
CA LEU A 4 23.42 1.41 -42.95
C LEU A 4 22.65 2.33 -42.00
N HIS A 5 21.44 2.75 -42.39
CA HIS A 5 20.56 3.58 -41.55
C HIS A 5 20.03 2.85 -40.31
N GLU A 6 19.83 1.54 -40.40
CA GLU A 6 19.33 0.71 -39.30
C GLU A 6 20.45 0.38 -38.33
N ASP A 7 21.66 0.11 -38.84
CA ASP A 7 22.87 -0.06 -38.01
C ASP A 7 23.19 1.22 -37.21
N ILE A 8 23.08 2.40 -37.82
CA ILE A 8 23.28 3.68 -37.13
C ILE A 8 22.21 3.90 -36.05
N ARG A 9 20.94 3.59 -36.34
CA ARG A 9 19.84 3.72 -35.37
C ARG A 9 20.08 2.81 -34.16
N GLU A 10 20.44 1.55 -34.40
CA GLU A 10 20.70 0.58 -33.34
C GLU A 10 21.91 0.98 -32.49
N ALA A 11 22.99 1.47 -33.11
CA ALA A 11 24.17 1.96 -32.40
C ALA A 11 23.86 3.17 -31.51
N LEU A 12 23.07 4.13 -32.00
CA LEU A 12 22.64 5.30 -31.21
C LEU A 12 21.73 4.89 -30.05
N PHE A 13 20.80 3.96 -30.27
CA PHE A 13 19.94 3.45 -29.21
C PHE A 13 20.74 2.74 -28.12
N ASN A 14 21.69 1.88 -28.49
CA ASN A 14 22.55 1.17 -27.55
C ASN A 14 23.49 2.10 -26.77
N LEU A 15 23.99 3.16 -27.40
CA LEU A 15 24.77 4.18 -26.72
C LEU A 15 23.91 4.90 -25.68
N ALA A 16 22.75 5.42 -26.08
CA ALA A 16 21.82 6.13 -25.20
C ALA A 16 21.34 5.26 -24.02
N ALA A 17 21.07 3.96 -24.24
CA ALA A 17 20.70 3.03 -23.19
C ALA A 17 21.83 2.78 -22.17
N LYS A 18 23.09 2.91 -22.57
CA LYS A 18 24.25 2.71 -21.69
C LYS A 18 24.66 3.95 -20.91
N VAL A 19 24.50 5.14 -21.49
CA VAL A 19 24.96 6.41 -20.88
C VAL A 19 23.81 7.28 -20.37
N GLY A 20 22.57 6.96 -20.72
CA GLY A 20 21.39 7.65 -20.26
C GLY A 20 21.14 7.46 -18.76
N PRO A 21 20.32 8.33 -18.16
CA PRO A 21 19.92 8.17 -16.77
C PRO A 21 19.26 6.80 -16.55
N ARG A 22 19.57 6.16 -15.41
CA ARG A 22 19.01 4.84 -15.08
C ARG A 22 17.47 4.95 -15.05
N PRO A 23 16.74 4.12 -15.83
CA PRO A 23 15.28 4.18 -15.88
C PRO A 23 14.65 3.55 -14.63
N SER A 24 15.40 2.72 -13.91
CA SER A 24 14.97 2.04 -12.69
C SER A 24 16.07 2.04 -11.64
N LEU A 25 15.66 1.90 -10.38
CA LEU A 25 16.51 1.86 -9.21
C LEU A 25 16.01 0.74 -8.29
N LEU A 26 16.92 -0.15 -7.90
CA LEU A 26 16.70 -1.10 -6.81
C LEU A 26 17.42 -0.54 -5.58
N ALA A 27 16.69 -0.29 -4.49
CA ALA A 27 17.22 0.38 -3.30
C ALA A 27 16.47 -0.05 -2.04
N THR A 28 17.05 0.21 -0.87
CA THR A 28 16.45 -0.08 0.43
C THR A 28 15.60 1.10 0.91
N VAL A 29 14.40 0.83 1.43
CA VAL A 29 13.53 1.86 2.01
C VAL A 29 14.07 2.30 3.37
N LYS A 30 14.44 3.58 3.52
CA LYS A 30 14.91 4.13 4.79
C LYS A 30 13.77 4.62 5.67
N ARG A 31 12.80 5.29 5.06
CA ARG A 31 11.67 5.92 5.75
C ARG A 31 10.49 6.08 4.81
N VAL A 32 9.28 5.99 5.37
CA VAL A 32 8.02 6.31 4.69
C VAL A 32 7.35 7.50 5.38
N ASP A 33 6.79 8.40 4.58
CA ASP A 33 5.95 9.54 4.98
C ASP A 33 4.56 9.33 4.36
N GLU A 34 3.62 8.86 5.18
CA GLU A 34 2.27 8.53 4.71
C GLU A 34 1.43 9.76 4.39
N ASP A 35 1.65 10.87 5.08
CA ASP A 35 0.90 12.12 4.88
C ASP A 35 1.24 12.72 3.51
N LYS A 36 2.53 12.67 3.14
CA LYS A 36 3.01 13.14 1.83
C LYS A 36 2.91 12.07 0.75
N MET A 37 2.65 10.82 1.11
CA MET A 37 2.64 9.67 0.19
C MET A 37 3.99 9.52 -0.55
N THR A 38 5.07 9.66 0.21
CA THR A 38 6.45 9.53 -0.29
C THR A 38 7.32 8.67 0.63
N CYS A 39 8.48 8.27 0.16
CA CYS A 39 9.50 7.61 0.95
C CYS A 39 10.92 8.11 0.59
N THR A 40 11.88 7.65 1.38
CA THR A 40 13.31 7.83 1.10
C THR A 40 13.92 6.46 0.82
N LEU A 41 14.62 6.36 -0.32
CA LEU A 41 15.38 5.17 -0.70
C LEU A 41 16.88 5.41 -0.50
N GLU A 42 17.63 4.36 -0.22
CA GLU A 42 19.10 4.36 -0.18
C GLU A 42 19.61 3.22 -1.07
N ASP A 43 20.49 3.54 -2.02
CA ASP A 43 21.12 2.53 -2.87
C ASP A 43 22.32 1.85 -2.19
N ASP A 44 22.92 0.87 -2.86
CA ASP A 44 24.06 0.11 -2.34
C ASP A 44 25.31 0.97 -2.07
N ASP A 45 25.41 2.13 -2.73
CA ASP A 45 26.51 3.08 -2.58
C ASP A 45 26.24 4.10 -1.45
N GLY A 46 25.09 4.03 -0.79
CA GLY A 46 24.68 4.91 0.30
C GLY A 46 24.10 6.24 -0.17
N VAL A 47 23.70 6.35 -1.44
CA VAL A 47 23.06 7.55 -1.99
C VAL A 47 21.58 7.54 -1.64
N GLU A 48 21.12 8.62 -1.00
CA GLU A 48 19.72 8.78 -0.64
C GLU A 48 18.91 9.48 -1.75
N PHE A 49 17.76 8.89 -2.06
CA PHE A 49 16.75 9.43 -2.97
C PHE A 49 15.55 9.87 -2.14
N TYR A 50 15.35 11.17 -2.04
CA TYR A 50 14.25 11.77 -1.26
C TYR A 50 12.99 11.95 -2.10
N GLN A 51 11.84 12.10 -1.42
CA GLN A 51 10.54 12.40 -2.06
C GLN A 51 10.13 11.37 -3.13
N VAL A 52 10.61 10.13 -3.03
CA VAL A 52 10.21 9.05 -3.93
C VAL A 52 8.73 8.78 -3.71
N ARG A 53 7.94 8.83 -4.78
CA ARG A 53 6.47 8.79 -4.70
C ARG A 53 5.99 7.36 -4.46
N LEU A 54 5.00 7.20 -3.60
CA LEU A 54 4.26 5.93 -3.45
C LEU A 54 3.14 5.78 -4.50
N ARG A 55 2.85 6.86 -5.23
CA ARG A 55 1.83 6.93 -6.28
C ARG A 55 2.40 7.63 -7.51
N PRO A 56 1.91 7.32 -8.73
CA PRO A 56 2.37 8.01 -9.94
C PRO A 56 2.13 9.52 -9.91
N VAL A 57 0.98 9.94 -9.34
CA VAL A 57 0.54 11.34 -9.27
C VAL A 57 0.16 11.67 -7.83
N LEU A 58 0.60 12.84 -7.35
CA LEU A 58 0.31 13.36 -6.01
C LEU A 58 -0.78 14.45 -6.08
N ASP A 59 -1.94 14.14 -6.66
CA ASP A 59 -3.07 15.08 -6.82
C ASP A 59 -4.13 14.96 -5.72
N GLY A 60 -3.80 14.26 -4.63
CA GLY A 60 -4.73 13.94 -3.55
C GLY A 60 -5.69 12.79 -3.87
N LYS A 61 -5.80 12.34 -5.13
CA LYS A 61 -6.63 11.17 -5.47
C LYS A 61 -5.90 9.90 -5.08
N GLU A 62 -6.56 9.08 -4.29
CA GLU A 62 -6.03 7.80 -3.84
C GLU A 62 -6.58 6.66 -4.70
N ALA A 63 -5.79 5.60 -4.81
CA ALA A 63 -6.14 4.34 -5.44
C ALA A 63 -5.56 3.22 -4.57
N LEU A 64 -5.06 2.14 -5.16
CA LEU A 64 -4.23 1.19 -4.44
C LEU A 64 -2.86 1.80 -4.14
N THR A 65 -2.49 1.86 -2.87
CA THR A 65 -1.19 2.34 -2.38
C THR A 65 -0.58 1.26 -1.50
N ILE A 66 0.68 0.91 -1.77
CA ILE A 66 1.48 -0.01 -0.96
C ILE A 66 2.50 0.81 -0.18
N PHE A 67 2.50 0.68 1.13
CA PHE A 67 3.42 1.35 2.03
C PHE A 67 4.57 0.38 2.34
N PRO A 68 5.76 0.57 1.76
CA PRO A 68 6.88 -0.33 1.96
C PRO A 68 7.36 -0.27 3.41
N LYS A 69 7.84 -1.40 3.92
CA LYS A 69 8.41 -1.45 5.25
C LYS A 69 9.82 -0.84 5.26
N PRO A 70 10.18 0.02 6.22
CA PRO A 70 11.57 0.45 6.39
C PRO A 70 12.51 -0.75 6.54
N GLY A 71 13.62 -0.74 5.81
CA GLY A 71 14.57 -1.83 5.69
C GLY A 71 14.25 -2.86 4.59
N ALA A 72 13.08 -2.76 3.95
CA ALA A 72 12.76 -3.61 2.80
C ALA A 72 13.38 -3.08 1.51
N TRP A 73 13.66 -3.98 0.57
CA TRP A 73 14.01 -3.63 -0.80
C TRP A 73 12.79 -3.09 -1.55
N ALA A 74 13.02 -2.10 -2.41
CA ALA A 74 12.02 -1.55 -3.32
C ALA A 74 12.59 -1.35 -4.73
N LEU A 75 11.75 -1.58 -5.72
CA LEU A 75 11.99 -1.21 -7.11
C LEU A 75 11.28 0.12 -7.38
N ALA A 76 12.06 1.12 -7.76
CA ALA A 76 11.56 2.41 -8.22
C ALA A 76 11.84 2.61 -9.70
N LEU A 77 10.96 3.35 -10.37
CA LEU A 77 11.13 3.82 -11.74
C LEU A 77 11.25 5.33 -11.76
N ARG A 78 12.08 5.83 -12.67
CA ARG A 78 12.20 7.27 -12.93
C ARG A 78 10.92 7.76 -13.62
N VAL A 79 10.40 8.90 -13.19
CA VAL A 79 9.21 9.52 -13.78
C VAL A 79 9.67 10.34 -14.99
N GLU A 80 9.38 9.82 -16.18
CA GLU A 80 9.80 10.43 -17.45
C GLU A 80 11.31 10.72 -17.47
N ASN A 81 11.71 11.93 -17.88
CA ASN A 81 13.10 12.39 -17.86
C ASN A 81 13.40 13.30 -16.64
N ASP A 82 12.50 13.36 -15.66
CA ASP A 82 12.69 14.17 -14.45
C ASP A 82 13.49 13.41 -13.38
N ASP A 83 13.97 14.10 -12.35
CA ASP A 83 14.68 13.49 -11.21
C ASP A 83 13.73 12.86 -10.17
N ASP A 84 12.43 12.83 -10.48
CA ASP A 84 11.41 12.18 -9.69
C ASP A 84 11.42 10.65 -9.85
N TRP A 85 11.10 9.96 -8.77
CA TRP A 85 11.01 8.51 -8.72
C TRP A 85 9.66 8.06 -8.18
N VAL A 86 9.19 6.90 -8.62
CA VAL A 86 7.98 6.24 -8.10
C VAL A 86 8.29 4.79 -7.77
N ILE A 87 7.87 4.33 -6.58
CA ILE A 87 7.93 2.90 -6.25
C ILE A 87 6.88 2.15 -7.06
N VAL A 88 7.29 1.06 -7.70
CA VAL A 88 6.39 0.14 -8.41
C VAL A 88 6.25 -1.21 -7.72
N ALA A 89 7.23 -1.59 -6.89
CA ALA A 89 7.18 -2.82 -6.11
C ALA A 89 8.04 -2.71 -4.84
N THR A 90 7.67 -3.45 -3.81
CA THR A 90 8.46 -3.62 -2.59
C THR A 90 8.48 -5.07 -2.17
N GLY A 91 9.60 -5.51 -1.57
CA GLY A 91 9.77 -6.88 -1.07
C GLY A 91 8.93 -7.18 0.17
N GLU A 92 8.68 -6.17 1.01
CA GLU A 92 7.83 -6.29 2.20
C GLU A 92 7.09 -4.96 2.42
N ALA A 93 5.78 -5.04 2.71
CA ALA A 93 4.95 -3.88 2.98
C ALA A 93 4.46 -3.91 4.44
N ASP A 94 4.46 -2.75 5.09
CA ASP A 94 3.83 -2.59 6.41
C ASP A 94 2.31 -2.45 6.28
N LYS A 95 1.84 -1.92 5.15
CA LYS A 95 0.43 -1.62 4.90
C LYS A 95 0.11 -1.59 3.41
N TRP A 96 -1.12 -1.91 3.07
CA TRP A 96 -1.72 -1.53 1.80
C TRP A 96 -3.08 -0.86 2.04
N ARG A 97 -3.41 0.10 1.19
CA ARG A 97 -4.69 0.83 1.22
C ARG A 97 -5.26 0.91 -0.18
N LEU A 98 -6.52 0.56 -0.33
CA LEU A 98 -7.36 0.93 -1.46
C LEU A 98 -8.39 1.96 -0.97
N LYS A 99 -8.36 3.15 -1.55
CA LYS A 99 -9.36 4.19 -1.28
C LYS A 99 -10.05 4.61 -2.56
N ILE A 100 -11.38 4.60 -2.55
CA ILE A 100 -12.24 5.02 -3.66
C ILE A 100 -13.31 5.92 -3.06
N ALA A 101 -13.20 7.24 -3.29
CA ALA A 101 -14.01 8.24 -2.60
C ALA A 101 -13.97 8.02 -1.07
N GLU A 102 -15.12 7.80 -0.44
CA GLU A 102 -15.29 7.56 1.00
C GLU A 102 -15.07 6.11 1.42
N THR A 103 -14.92 5.18 0.47
CA THR A 103 -14.66 3.77 0.76
C THR A 103 -13.17 3.55 1.01
N VAL A 104 -12.84 2.94 2.15
CA VAL A 104 -11.48 2.54 2.51
C VAL A 104 -11.43 1.04 2.79
N LEU A 105 -10.54 0.35 2.09
CA LEU A 105 -10.13 -1.02 2.37
C LEU A 105 -8.63 -1.01 2.64
N GLU A 106 -8.22 -1.29 3.87
CA GLU A 106 -6.83 -1.17 4.31
C GLU A 106 -6.43 -2.33 5.19
N GLN A 107 -5.20 -2.80 5.09
CA GLN A 107 -4.67 -3.81 6.01
C GLN A 107 -3.27 -3.42 6.46
N ASP A 108 -3.03 -3.53 7.76
CA ASP A 108 -1.70 -3.45 8.37
C ASP A 108 -1.55 -4.54 9.45
N LYS A 109 -0.47 -4.44 10.23
CA LYS A 109 -0.19 -5.37 11.34
C LYS A 109 -1.29 -5.47 12.40
N SER A 110 -2.17 -4.48 12.51
CA SER A 110 -3.23 -4.44 13.52
C SER A 110 -4.54 -5.06 13.03
N GLY A 111 -4.72 -5.22 11.72
CA GLY A 111 -5.88 -5.91 11.16
C GLY A 111 -6.33 -5.33 9.81
N LEU A 112 -7.50 -5.78 9.40
CA LEU A 112 -8.21 -5.33 8.20
C LEU A 112 -9.25 -4.26 8.56
N LEU A 113 -9.20 -3.13 7.87
CA LEU A 113 -10.19 -2.08 7.90
C LEU A 113 -11.07 -2.17 6.65
N VAL A 114 -12.39 -2.19 6.86
CA VAL A 114 -13.41 -2.02 5.81
C VAL A 114 -14.32 -0.89 6.27
N GLN A 115 -14.29 0.25 5.58
CA GLN A 115 -14.92 1.49 6.04
C GLN A 115 -15.61 2.23 4.88
N GLN A 116 -16.74 2.86 5.20
CA GLN A 116 -17.48 3.79 4.33
C GLN A 116 -17.81 5.05 5.14
N GLY A 117 -17.14 6.17 4.84
CA GLY A 117 -17.32 7.40 5.62
C GLY A 117 -16.89 7.17 7.07
N GLU A 118 -17.80 7.34 8.02
CA GLU A 118 -17.53 7.13 9.47
C GLU A 118 -17.82 5.70 9.96
N ASP A 119 -18.50 4.88 9.16
CA ASP A 119 -18.92 3.52 9.54
C ASP A 119 -17.88 2.47 9.14
N SER A 120 -17.51 1.60 10.08
CA SER A 120 -16.64 0.44 9.82
C SER A 120 -17.36 -0.89 10.01
N LEU A 121 -16.90 -1.93 9.29
CA LEU A 121 -17.43 -3.28 9.45
C LEU A 121 -17.27 -3.79 10.89
N LEU A 122 -16.19 -3.41 11.59
CA LEU A 122 -16.01 -3.75 12.99
C LEU A 122 -17.15 -3.18 13.84
N GLN A 123 -17.43 -1.87 13.71
CA GLN A 123 -18.51 -1.21 14.45
C GLN A 123 -19.87 -1.86 14.18
N VAL A 124 -20.18 -2.19 12.92
CA VAL A 124 -21.43 -2.87 12.56
C VAL A 124 -21.55 -4.24 13.25
N ILE A 125 -20.46 -5.03 13.27
CA ILE A 125 -20.46 -6.34 13.92
C ILE A 125 -20.57 -6.18 15.45
N GLU A 126 -19.89 -5.21 16.05
CA GLU A 126 -20.02 -4.90 17.48
C GLU A 126 -21.46 -4.60 17.85
N LEU A 127 -22.12 -3.68 17.12
CA LEU A 127 -23.52 -3.32 17.36
C LEU A 127 -24.46 -4.53 17.28
N ILE A 128 -24.27 -5.42 16.30
CA ILE A 128 -25.07 -6.63 16.14
C ILE A 128 -24.86 -7.58 17.33
N ILE A 129 -23.61 -7.81 17.73
CA ILE A 129 -23.29 -8.73 18.84
C ILE A 129 -23.83 -8.17 20.16
N GLU A 130 -23.63 -6.88 20.42
CA GLU A 130 -24.10 -6.22 21.63
C GLU A 130 -25.63 -6.24 21.72
N ALA A 131 -26.32 -5.94 20.62
CA ALA A 131 -27.77 -6.07 20.54
C ALA A 131 -28.24 -7.51 20.84
N ALA A 132 -27.56 -8.51 20.27
CA ALA A 132 -27.86 -9.92 20.51
C ALA A 132 -27.62 -10.34 21.96
N MET A 133 -26.60 -9.78 22.63
CA MET A 133 -26.33 -10.03 24.05
C MET A 133 -27.41 -9.45 24.98
N GLY A 134 -28.17 -8.45 24.53
CA GLY A 134 -29.30 -7.88 25.27
C GLY A 134 -30.61 -8.68 25.19
N ILE A 135 -30.70 -9.70 24.31
CA ILE A 135 -31.94 -10.45 24.10
C ILE A 135 -32.18 -11.41 25.26
N VAL A 136 -33.36 -11.30 25.89
CA VAL A 136 -33.85 -12.26 26.89
C VAL A 136 -35.09 -12.98 26.35
N VAL A 137 -35.00 -14.29 26.22
CA VAL A 137 -36.07 -15.17 25.73
C VAL A 137 -36.85 -15.73 26.92
N VAL A 138 -38.14 -15.39 27.01
CA VAL A 138 -39.04 -15.83 28.09
C VAL A 138 -39.45 -17.29 27.94
N GLN A 139 -39.63 -17.77 26.70
CA GLN A 139 -39.94 -19.16 26.38
C GLN A 139 -39.02 -19.65 25.25
N GLY A 140 -38.18 -20.65 25.54
CA GLY A 140 -37.20 -21.18 24.60
C GLY A 140 -35.77 -21.03 25.12
N ARG A 141 -34.81 -20.93 24.20
CA ARG A 141 -33.37 -20.85 24.51
C ARG A 141 -32.86 -19.43 24.30
N ASN A 142 -32.22 -18.88 25.33
CA ASN A 142 -31.49 -17.62 25.24
C ASN A 142 -30.30 -17.71 24.25
N PRO A 143 -29.83 -16.58 23.72
CA PRO A 143 -28.56 -16.54 22.99
C PRO A 143 -27.43 -17.16 23.80
N ASP A 144 -26.47 -17.74 23.09
CA ASP A 144 -25.25 -18.26 23.70
C ASP A 144 -24.28 -17.09 23.96
N TYR A 145 -24.44 -16.44 25.10
CA TYR A 145 -23.66 -15.25 25.46
C TYR A 145 -22.15 -15.51 25.50
N VAL A 146 -21.73 -16.74 25.84
CA VAL A 146 -20.32 -17.12 25.83
C VAL A 146 -19.78 -17.11 24.40
N LYS A 147 -20.52 -17.68 23.45
CA LYS A 147 -20.13 -17.64 22.04
C LYS A 147 -20.18 -16.24 21.46
N LEU A 148 -21.13 -15.40 21.85
CA LEU A 148 -21.19 -14.00 21.43
C LEU A 148 -19.97 -13.22 21.92
N GLN A 149 -19.57 -13.37 23.18
CA GLN A 149 -18.36 -12.74 23.71
C GLN A 149 -17.07 -13.25 23.02
N GLN A 150 -17.03 -14.55 22.70
CA GLN A 150 -15.94 -15.13 21.91
C GLN A 150 -15.90 -14.57 20.49
N ALA A 151 -17.06 -14.38 19.85
CA ALA A 151 -17.14 -13.77 18.53
C ALA A 151 -16.64 -12.32 18.55
N LEU A 152 -17.05 -11.53 19.55
CA LEU A 152 -16.57 -10.16 19.76
C LEU A 152 -15.04 -10.11 19.92
N THR A 153 -14.49 -11.02 20.72
CA THR A 153 -13.03 -11.11 20.90
C THR A 153 -12.31 -11.51 19.61
N LYS A 154 -12.92 -12.38 18.79
CA LYS A 154 -12.33 -12.82 17.51
C LYS A 154 -12.38 -11.73 16.45
N VAL A 155 -13.49 -11.01 16.33
CA VAL A 155 -13.60 -9.93 15.32
C VAL A 155 -12.61 -8.81 15.60
N LYS A 156 -12.40 -8.42 16.87
CA LYS A 156 -11.40 -7.40 17.27
C LYS A 156 -9.94 -7.79 17.03
N LYS A 157 -9.67 -9.06 16.71
CA LYS A 157 -8.32 -9.52 16.32
C LYS A 157 -8.10 -9.48 14.81
N ILE A 158 -9.19 -9.40 14.04
CA ILE A 158 -9.17 -9.47 12.58
C ILE A 158 -9.41 -8.09 12.01
N LEU A 159 -10.39 -7.37 12.55
CA LEU A 159 -10.79 -6.04 12.13
C LEU A 159 -10.31 -4.99 13.11
N ARG A 160 -10.08 -3.79 12.61
CA ARG A 160 -9.69 -2.60 13.37
C ARG A 160 -10.56 -1.40 13.03
#